data_AF-A0A7C5NRC7-F1
#
_entry.id   AF-A0A7C5NRC7-F1
#
_cell.length_a   1.000
_cell.length_b   1.000
_cell.length_c   1.000
_cell.angle_alpha   90.00
_cell.angle_beta   90.00
_cell.angle_gamma   90.00
#
_symmetry.space_group_name_H-M   'P 1'
#
loop_
_entity.id
_entity.type
_entity.pdbx_description
1 polymer ?
#
loop_
_entity_poly.entity_id
_entity_poly.type
_entity_poly.pdbx_seq_one_letter_code
_entity_poly.pdbx_strand_id
1 'polypeptide(L)' 'GSVLHVEISFVHAKCKQCGWQGKLNSITYTCTECGAQQLEFNGGMECYIESLEISEDSNNYEKQNVAS' A
#
# COMPACT_ATOMS: atom_id res chain seq x y z
N GLY A 1 -7.71 13.84 -19.33
CA GLY A 1 -8.17 13.93 -17.93
C GLY A 1 -7.61 12.74 -17.19
N SER A 2 -7.29 12.87 -15.90
CA SER A 2 -6.71 11.79 -15.11
C SER A 2 -7.80 11.00 -14.38
N VAL A 3 -7.58 9.70 -14.15
CA VAL A 3 -8.48 8.83 -13.39
C VAL A 3 -7.76 8.37 -12.13
N LEU A 4 -8.44 8.45 -10.97
CA LEU A 4 -7.93 7.94 -9.70
C LEU A 4 -8.60 6.60 -9.40
N HIS A 5 -7.78 5.58 -9.20
CA HIS A 5 -8.20 4.28 -8.67
C HIS A 5 -7.75 4.17 -7.21
N VAL A 6 -8.67 3.78 -6.33
CA VAL A 6 -8.42 3.63 -4.90
C VAL A 6 -8.67 2.19 -4.49
N GLU A 7 -7.66 1.54 -3.91
CA GLU A 7 -7.78 0.20 -3.36
C GLU A 7 -7.77 0.24 -1.82
N ILE A 8 -8.62 -0.59 -1.20
CA ILE A 8 -8.69 -0.71 0.26
C ILE A 8 -7.76 -1.82 0.71
N SER A 9 -6.77 -1.48 1.54
CA SER A 9 -5.90 -2.45 2.19
C SER A 9 -6.30 -2.66 3.65
N PHE A 10 -6.30 -3.91 4.10
CA PHE A 10 -6.60 -4.26 5.50
C PHE A 10 -5.34 -4.18 6.35
N VAL A 11 -5.50 -3.75 7.61
CA VAL A 11 -4.43 -3.81 8.60
C VAL A 11 -4.04 -5.26 8.82
N HIS A 12 -2.76 -5.56 8.68
CA HIS A 12 -2.22 -6.87 9.04
C HIS A 12 -1.58 -6.78 10.42
N ALA A 13 -1.75 -7.82 11.22
CA ALA A 13 -1.22 -7.89 12.56
C ALA A 13 -0.64 -9.28 12.87
N LYS A 14 0.37 -9.28 13.76
CA LYS A 14 0.93 -10.46 14.41
C LYS A 14 0.66 -10.42 15.91
N CYS A 15 0.11 -11.48 16.48
CA CYS A 15 -0.02 -11.61 17.92
C CYS A 15 1.32 -11.98 18.56
N LYS A 16 1.76 -11.21 19.54
CA LYS A 16 3.01 -11.47 20.28
C LYS A 16 2.88 -12.61 21.29
N GLN A 17 1.66 -13.05 21.63
CA GLN A 17 1.42 -14.13 22.59
C GLN A 17 1.29 -15.51 21.93
N CYS A 18 0.40 -15.67 20.96
CA CYS A 18 0.14 -16.96 20.32
C CYS A 18 0.81 -17.11 18.94
N GLY A 19 1.39 -16.03 18.40
CA GLY A 19 2.07 -16.04 17.10
C GLY A 19 1.16 -15.92 15.88
N TRP A 20 -0.17 -15.87 16.05
CA TRP A 20 -1.12 -15.69 14.96
C TRP A 20 -0.77 -14.49 14.07
N GLN A 21 -1.00 -14.63 12.75
CA GLN A 21 -0.83 -13.56 11.77
C GLN A 21 -2.05 -13.51 10.86
N GLY A 22 -2.56 -12.31 10.61
CA GLY A 22 -3.70 -12.17 9.71
C GLY A 22 -4.20 -10.74 9.56
N LYS A 23 -5.27 -10.62 8.79
CA LYS A 23 -5.99 -9.36 8.56
C LYS A 23 -6.88 -9.06 9.76
N LEU A 24 -6.85 -7.82 10.23
CA LEU A 24 -7.83 -7.31 11.17
C LEU A 24 -9.03 -6.79 10.38
N ASN A 25 -10.17 -7.40 10.64
CA ASN A 25 -11.47 -7.10 10.04
C ASN A 25 -12.40 -6.31 10.99
N SER A 26 -11.94 -5.98 12.20
CA SER A 26 -12.67 -5.22 13.19
C SER A 26 -11.79 -4.14 13.86
N ILE A 27 -12.44 -3.12 14.42
CA ILE A 27 -11.79 -2.02 15.15
C ILE A 27 -11.31 -2.48 16.54
N THR A 28 -11.66 -3.69 16.96
CA THR A 28 -11.16 -4.27 18.21
C THR A 28 -9.75 -4.78 17.96
N TYR A 29 -8.74 -4.05 18.44
CA TYR A 29 -7.31 -4.41 18.38
C TYR A 29 -6.97 -5.63 19.27
N THR A 30 -7.62 -6.76 18.99
CA THR A 30 -7.55 -7.99 19.76
C THR A 30 -7.27 -9.16 18.83
N CYS A 31 -6.36 -10.06 19.22
CA CYS A 31 -6.09 -11.29 18.48
C CYS A 31 -7.35 -12.16 18.39
N THR A 32 -7.69 -12.61 17.18
CA THR A 32 -8.87 -13.44 16.93
C THR A 32 -8.75 -14.85 17.52
N GLU A 33 -7.53 -15.34 17.75
CA GLU A 33 -7.28 -16.69 18.26
C GLU A 33 -7.23 -16.75 19.78
N CYS A 34 -6.45 -15.88 20.43
CA CYS A 34 -6.21 -15.97 21.88
C CYS A 34 -6.80 -14.82 22.70
N GLY A 35 -7.43 -13.82 22.06
CA GLY A 35 -8.01 -12.68 22.77
C GLY A 35 -6.98 -11.67 23.32
N ALA A 36 -5.68 -11.84 23.04
CA ALA A 36 -4.64 -10.92 23.50
C ALA A 36 -4.66 -9.59 22.75
N GLN A 37 -4.41 -8.49 23.45
CA GLN A 37 -4.27 -7.14 22.87
C GLN A 37 -2.84 -6.81 22.42
N GLN A 38 -1.89 -7.70 22.68
CA GLN A 38 -0.49 -7.53 22.29
C GLN A 38 -0.30 -7.90 20.82
N LEU A 39 -0.73 -6.99 19.95
CA LEU A 39 -0.59 -7.07 18.51
C LEU A 39 0.56 -6.20 18.01
N GLU A 40 1.25 -6.67 16.98
CA GLU A 40 2.22 -5.92 16.18
C GLU A 40 1.63 -5.70 14.80
N PHE A 41 1.45 -4.44 14.38
CA PHE A 41 0.92 -4.11 13.06
C PHE A 41 2.04 -4.08 12.04
N ASN A 42 1.87 -4.81 10.93
CA ASN A 42 2.91 -5.01 9.93
C ASN A 42 2.47 -4.66 8.50
N GLY A 43 1.29 -4.04 8.31
CA GLY A 43 0.85 -3.52 7.02
C GLY A 43 -0.55 -2.89 7.06
N GLY A 44 -0.92 -2.17 6.00
CA GLY A 44 -2.28 -1.62 5.81
C GLY A 44 -2.61 -0.38 6.64
N MET A 45 -1.61 0.28 7.24
CA MET A 45 -1.80 1.53 8.00
C MET A 45 -1.40 2.78 7.22
N GLU A 46 -0.78 2.61 6.05
CA GLU A 46 -0.19 3.67 5.24
C GLU A 46 -0.96 3.79 3.93
N CYS A 47 -1.13 5.02 3.45
CA CYS A 47 -1.64 5.30 2.11
C CYS A 47 -0.46 5.61 1.20
N TYR A 48 -0.36 4.92 0.07
CA TYR A 48 0.72 5.08 -0.90
C TYR A 48 0.21 4.97 -2.33
N ILE A 49 1.02 5.45 -3.28
CA ILE A 49 0.76 5.27 -4.72
C ILE A 49 1.28 3.89 -5.09
N GLU A 50 0.39 3.00 -5.52
CA GLU A 50 0.76 1.66 -5.99
C GLU A 50 1.26 1.69 -7.44
N SER A 51 0.59 2.44 -8.31
CA SER A 51 0.96 2.60 -9.71
C SER A 51 0.62 4.00 -10.21
N LEU A 52 1.35 4.45 -11.23
CA LEU A 52 1.10 5.72 -11.91
C LEU A 52 1.25 5.50 -13.42
N GLU A 53 0.19 5.76 -14.17
CA GLU A 53 0.19 5.69 -15.63
C GLU A 53 0.32 7.09 -16.22
N ILE A 54 1.28 7.26 -17.14
CA ILE A 54 1.54 8.52 -17.84
C ILE A 54 1.51 8.21 -19.33
N SER A 55 0.69 8.94 -20.08
CA SER A 55 0.69 8.86 -21.54
C SER A 55 1.73 9.82 -22.11
N GLU A 56 2.57 9.34 -23.03
CA GLU A 56 3.46 10.21 -23.80
C GLU A 56 2.68 10.81 -24.96
N ASP A 57 2.42 12.12 -24.91
CA ASP A 57 2.08 12.86 -26.11
C ASP A 57 3.36 12.97 -26.93
N SER A 58 3.39 12.32 -28.10
CA SER A 58 4.52 12.36 -29.03
C SER A 58 4.71 13.77 -29.62
N ASN A 59 5.24 14.69 -28.82
CA ASN A 59 5.82 15.94 -29.29
C ASN A 59 7.30 15.69 -29.59
N ASN A 60 7.54 15.48 -30.88
CA ASN A 60 8.84 15.33 -31.51
C ASN A 60 9.73 16.55 -31.19
N TYR A 61 10.51 16.47 -30.10
CA TYR A 61 11.63 17.38 -29.90
C TYR A 61 12.75 16.91 -30.83
N GLU A 62 12.81 17.55 -32.00
CA GLU A 62 13.87 17.40 -32.97
C GLU A 62 15.23 17.50 -32.28
N LYS A 63 16.08 16.50 -32.56
CA LYS A 63 17.50 16.53 -32.26
C LYS A 63 18.10 17.80 -32.88
N GLN A 64 18.41 18.81 -32.09
CA GLN A 64 19.37 19.84 -32.49
C GLN A 64 20.73 19.52 -31.88
N ASN A 65 21.63 19.14 -32.80
CA ASN A 65 23.07 19.04 -32.69
C ASN A 65 23.70 20.03 -31.71
N VAL A 66 24.70 19.59 -30.93
CA VAL A 66 26.07 20.10 -31.10
C VAL A 66 27.06 18.98 -30.78
N ALA A 67 27.65 18.43 -31.84
CA ALA A 67 28.96 17.80 -31.71
C ALA A 67 29.99 18.90 -31.44
N SER A 68 30.86 18.72 -30.44
CA SER A 68 32.16 19.37 -30.33
C SER A 68 33.08 18.46 -29.54
#